data_AF-A0AAX2RWQ6-F1
#
_entry.id   AF-A0AAX2RWQ6-F1
#
_cell.length_a   1.000
_cell.length_b   1.000
_cell.length_c   1.000
_cell.angle_alpha   90.00
_cell.angle_beta   90.00
_cell.angle_gamma   90.00
#
_symmetry.space_group_name_H-M   'P 1'
#
loop_
_entity.id
_entity.type
_entity.pdbx_description
1 polymer ?
#
loop_
_entity_poly.entity_id
_entity_poly.type
_entity_poly.pdbx_seq_one_letter_code
_entity_poly.pdbx_strand_id
1 'polypeptide(L)'
;MTAEGRLEKVVRLLLEDGKQPRTQSLFVNFWALVQTQEFARKMLEEGYGFQRRVIAGFMEAVNPALSQAALARRAALVTAQIEGLIVLIPQRNRFPSDIKGIEDDAVMAVLALAKAP
;
A
#
# COMPACT_ATOMS: atom_id res chain seq x y z
N MET A 1 12.55 -7.32 16.74
CA MET A 1 11.48 -7.53 15.74
C MET A 1 12.13 -7.96 14.43
N THR A 2 11.68 -9.05 13.80
CA THR A 2 12.26 -9.58 12.54
C THR A 2 11.97 -8.65 11.36
N ALA A 3 12.57 -8.91 10.20
CA ALA A 3 12.30 -8.11 8.99
C ALA A 3 10.84 -8.28 8.53
N GLU A 4 10.32 -9.50 8.58
CA GLU A 4 8.92 -9.81 8.28
C GLU A 4 7.98 -9.09 9.24
N GLY A 5 8.28 -9.11 10.54
CA GLY A 5 7.48 -8.40 11.53
C GLY A 5 7.48 -6.88 11.34
N ARG A 6 8.56 -6.30 10.79
CA ARG A 6 8.60 -4.88 10.40
C ARG A 6 7.72 -4.61 9.18
N LEU A 7 7.81 -5.45 8.14
CA LEU A 7 6.99 -5.34 6.94
C LEU A 7 5.50 -5.51 7.28
N GLU A 8 5.15 -6.52 8.08
CA GLU A 8 3.77 -6.72 8.54
C GLU A 8 3.26 -5.48 9.28
N LYS A 9 4.03 -4.95 10.25
CA LYS A 9 3.62 -3.81 11.05
C LYS A 9 3.39 -2.56 10.18
N VAL A 10 4.24 -2.30 9.18
CA VAL A 10 4.05 -1.14 8.30
C VAL A 10 2.87 -1.32 7.36
N VAL A 11 2.61 -2.53 6.85
CA VAL A 11 1.43 -2.80 6.00
C VAL A 11 0.15 -2.61 6.81
N ARG A 12 0.07 -3.17 8.02
CA ARG A 12 -1.09 -2.97 8.92
C ARG A 12 -1.31 -1.50 9.25
N LEU A 13 -0.23 -0.76 9.53
CA LEU A 13 -0.30 0.68 9.76
C LEU A 13 -0.91 1.43 8.57
N LEU A 14 -0.49 1.11 7.35
CA LEU A 14 -0.98 1.76 6.13
C LEU A 14 -2.45 1.40 5.84
N LEU A 15 -2.86 0.16 6.10
CA LEU A 15 -4.26 -0.27 5.98
C LEU A 15 -5.16 0.44 7.00
N GLU A 16 -4.71 0.56 8.25
CA GLU A 16 -5.41 1.32 9.30
C GLU A 16 -5.50 2.82 8.98
N ASP A 17 -4.45 3.40 8.39
CA ASP A 17 -4.44 4.79 7.95
C ASP A 17 -5.41 5.01 6.78
N GLY A 18 -5.44 4.10 5.80
CA GLY A 18 -6.36 4.13 4.66
C GLY A 18 -7.85 4.06 5.07
N LYS A 19 -8.15 3.56 6.27
CA LYS A 19 -9.51 3.57 6.86
C LYS A 19 -9.88 4.91 7.50
N GLN A 20 -8.94 5.81 7.74
CA GLN A 20 -9.24 7.06 8.42
C GLN A 20 -10.04 8.01 7.51
N PRO A 21 -11.12 8.63 7.99
CA PRO A 21 -11.95 9.51 7.15
C PRO A 21 -11.17 10.68 6.55
N ARG A 22 -10.15 11.19 7.25
CA ARG A 22 -9.25 12.24 6.73
C ARG A 22 -8.42 11.73 5.53
N THR A 23 -7.85 10.54 5.67
CA THR A 23 -7.01 9.91 4.64
C THR A 23 -7.83 9.58 3.41
N GLN A 24 -9.03 9.01 3.59
CA GLN A 24 -9.96 8.74 2.49
C GLN A 24 -10.38 10.01 1.76
N SER A 25 -10.79 11.05 2.50
CA SER A 25 -11.18 12.33 1.90
C SER A 25 -10.02 12.93 1.10
N LEU A 26 -8.79 12.86 1.62
CA LEU A 26 -7.61 13.32 0.90
C LEU A 26 -7.42 12.55 -0.41
N PHE A 27 -7.31 11.22 -0.36
CA PHE A 27 -7.01 10.41 -1.55
C PHE A 27 -8.12 10.44 -2.60
N VAL A 28 -9.39 10.38 -2.20
CA VAL A 28 -10.51 10.46 -3.17
C VAL A 28 -10.51 11.79 -3.90
N ASN A 29 -10.38 12.92 -3.20
CA ASN A 29 -10.32 14.23 -3.83
C ASN A 29 -9.05 14.40 -4.66
N PHE A 30 -7.92 13.87 -4.20
CA PHE A 30 -6.66 13.97 -4.90
C PHE A 30 -6.64 13.13 -6.19
N TRP A 31 -7.20 11.92 -6.16
CA TRP A 31 -7.40 11.10 -7.36
C TRP A 31 -8.36 11.75 -8.36
N ALA A 32 -9.40 12.44 -7.91
CA ALA A 32 -10.25 13.21 -8.82
C ALA A 32 -9.47 14.36 -9.48
N LEU A 33 -8.66 15.08 -8.69
CA LEU A 33 -7.84 16.20 -9.16
C LEU A 33 -6.80 15.75 -10.19
N VAL A 34 -6.20 14.57 -10.00
CA VAL A 34 -5.16 14.00 -10.88
C VAL A 34 -5.65 13.80 -12.32
N GLN A 35 -6.95 13.57 -12.51
CA GLN A 35 -7.54 13.37 -13.83
C GLN A 35 -7.51 14.64 -14.68
N THR A 36 -7.53 15.82 -14.04
CA THR A 36 -7.69 17.11 -14.74
C THR A 36 -6.49 18.03 -14.60
N GLN A 37 -5.71 17.91 -13.52
CA GLN A 37 -4.63 18.84 -13.21
C GLN A 37 -3.24 18.20 -13.32
N GLU A 38 -2.37 18.80 -14.14
CA GLU A 38 -1.00 18.31 -14.34
C GLU A 38 -0.16 18.37 -13.06
N PHE A 39 -0.26 19.44 -12.27
CA PHE A 39 0.48 19.55 -11.01
C PHE A 39 0.10 18.42 -10.04
N ALA A 40 -1.17 18.00 -10.03
CA ALA A 40 -1.64 16.92 -9.20
C ALA A 40 -1.08 15.56 -9.66
N ARG A 41 -1.00 15.32 -10.98
CA ARG A 41 -0.32 14.12 -11.54
C ARG A 41 1.12 14.02 -11.07
N LYS A 42 1.86 15.13 -11.17
CA LYS A 42 3.25 15.18 -10.76
C LYS A 42 3.42 14.89 -9.26
N MET A 43 2.59 15.51 -8.42
CA MET A 43 2.61 15.24 -6.97
C MET A 43 2.24 13.78 -6.64
N LEU A 44 1.28 13.18 -7.35
CA LEU A 44 0.92 11.77 -7.13
C LEU A 44 2.05 10.82 -7.55
N GLU A 45 2.69 11.10 -8.69
CA GLU A 45 3.84 10.33 -9.18
C GLU A 45 5.02 10.39 -8.19
N GLU A 46 5.33 11.57 -7.68
CA GLU A 46 6.38 11.77 -6.68
C GLU A 46 6.05 11.06 -5.36
N GLY A 47 4.81 11.19 -4.88
CA GLY A 47 4.31 10.55 -3.66
C GLY A 47 4.37 9.03 -3.73
N TYR A 48 3.81 8.43 -4.79
CA TYR A 48 3.90 6.98 -5.01
C TYR A 48 5.33 6.53 -5.31
N GLY A 49 6.16 7.37 -5.93
CA GLY A 49 7.59 7.11 -6.06
C GLY A 49 8.27 6.95 -4.69
N PHE A 50 7.96 7.84 -3.76
CA PHE A 50 8.48 7.77 -2.39
C PHE A 50 7.95 6.53 -1.64
N GLN A 51 6.64 6.30 -1.63
CA GLN A 51 6.03 5.17 -0.92
C GLN A 51 6.57 3.82 -1.42
N ARG A 52 6.72 3.64 -2.74
CA ARG A 52 7.28 2.43 -3.33
C ARG A 52 8.74 2.20 -2.92
N ARG A 53 9.56 3.25 -2.83
CA ARG A 53 10.95 3.11 -2.34
C ARG A 53 11.00 2.68 -0.88
N VAL A 54 10.13 3.24 -0.03
CA VAL A 54 10.02 2.85 1.38
C VAL A 54 9.62 1.37 1.50
N ILE A 55 8.57 0.95 0.78
CA ILE A 55 8.12 -0.45 0.78
C ILE A 55 9.23 -1.37 0.25
N ALA A 56 9.90 -1.01 -0.84
CA ALA A 56 11.01 -1.78 -1.38
C ALA A 56 12.12 -2.03 -0.35
N GLY A 57 12.47 -1.03 0.48
CA GLY A 57 13.45 -1.20 1.55
C GLY A 57 13.01 -2.21 2.62
N PHE A 58 11.71 -2.26 2.96
CA PHE A 58 11.20 -3.32 3.85
C PHE A 58 11.25 -4.69 3.18
N MET A 59 10.94 -4.79 1.89
CA MET A 59 10.99 -6.04 1.13
C MET A 59 12.43 -6.57 0.98
N GLU A 60 13.39 -5.69 0.70
CA GLU A 60 14.82 -6.01 0.61
C GLU A 60 15.34 -6.56 1.93
N ALA A 61 14.91 -5.98 3.07
CA ALA A 61 15.26 -6.50 4.38
C ALA A 61 14.69 -7.91 4.65
N VAL A 62 13.56 -8.26 4.05
CA VAL A 62 12.95 -9.60 4.14
C VAL A 62 13.64 -10.59 3.22
N ASN A 63 13.94 -10.19 1.99
CA ASN A 63 14.60 -11.03 1.00
C ASN A 63 15.73 -10.24 0.29
N PRO A 64 16.96 -10.26 0.83
CA PRO A 64 18.09 -9.54 0.26
C PRO A 64 18.57 -10.09 -1.09
N ALA A 65 18.10 -11.27 -1.50
CA ALA A 65 18.48 -11.87 -2.79
C ALA A 65 17.68 -11.31 -3.97
N LEU A 66 16.66 -10.48 -3.73
CA LEU A 66 15.85 -9.88 -4.78
C LEU A 66 16.64 -8.86 -5.61
N SER A 67 16.54 -8.97 -6.93
CA SER A 67 17.04 -7.92 -7.81
C SER A 67 16.29 -6.60 -7.58
N GLN A 68 16.96 -5.47 -7.82
CA GLN A 68 16.36 -4.14 -7.73
C GLN A 68 15.11 -3.99 -8.63
N ALA A 69 15.11 -4.64 -9.80
CA ALA A 69 13.95 -4.66 -10.69
C ALA A 69 12.75 -5.43 -10.09
N ALA A 70 13.01 -6.54 -9.39
CA ALA A 70 11.97 -7.28 -8.68
C ALA A 70 11.43 -6.48 -7.49
N LEU A 71 12.32 -5.86 -6.70
CA LEU A 71 11.93 -4.98 -5.58
C LEU A 71 11.03 -3.85 -6.06
N ALA A 72 11.40 -3.15 -7.14
CA ALA A 72 10.60 -2.04 -7.67
C ALA A 72 9.20 -2.46 -8.13
N ARG A 73 9.10 -3.57 -8.89
CA ARG A 73 7.80 -4.08 -9.37
C ARG A 73 6.93 -4.60 -8.23
N ARG A 74 7.52 -5.35 -7.30
CA ARG A 74 6.76 -5.92 -6.18
C ARG A 74 6.32 -4.85 -5.19
N ALA A 75 7.17 -3.87 -4.91
CA ALA A 75 6.78 -2.73 -4.08
C ALA A 75 5.62 -1.94 -4.71
N ALA A 76 5.62 -1.75 -6.04
CA ALA A 76 4.48 -1.17 -6.75
C ALA A 76 3.20 -2.00 -6.59
N LEU A 77 3.30 -3.33 -6.68
CA LEU A 77 2.16 -4.23 -6.49
C LEU A 77 1.65 -4.22 -5.04
N VAL A 78 2.53 -4.11 -4.04
CA VAL A 78 2.15 -3.93 -2.63
C VAL A 78 1.43 -2.60 -2.43
N THR A 79 1.95 -1.49 -2.99
CA THR A 79 1.27 -0.20 -2.96
C THR A 79 -0.13 -0.31 -3.56
N ALA A 80 -0.28 -0.93 -4.74
CA ALA A 80 -1.58 -1.10 -5.37
C ALA A 80 -2.57 -1.92 -4.53
N GLN A 81 -2.09 -2.95 -3.81
CA GLN A 81 -2.95 -3.73 -2.90
C GLN A 81 -3.44 -2.88 -1.73
N ILE A 82 -2.58 -2.06 -1.12
CA ILE A 82 -2.96 -1.19 0.01
C ILE A 82 -3.95 -0.12 -0.45
N GLU A 83 -3.58 0.66 -1.47
CA GLU A 83 -4.40 1.75 -1.99
C GLU A 83 -5.71 1.24 -2.60
N GLY A 84 -5.65 0.09 -3.28
CA GLY A 84 -6.80 -0.54 -3.91
C GLY A 84 -7.88 -0.95 -2.91
N LEU A 85 -7.53 -1.28 -1.68
CA LEU A 85 -8.52 -1.60 -0.64
C LEU A 85 -9.33 -0.37 -0.21
N ILE A 86 -8.80 0.85 -0.38
CA ILE A 86 -9.53 2.09 -0.04
C ILE A 86 -10.86 2.18 -0.78
N VAL A 87 -10.92 1.67 -2.02
CA VAL A 87 -12.15 1.72 -2.84
C VAL A 87 -13.29 0.87 -2.28
N LEU A 88 -12.97 -0.09 -1.41
CA LEU A 88 -13.94 -1.00 -0.79
C LEU A 88 -14.42 -0.49 0.58
N ILE A 89 -13.88 0.64 1.06
CA ILE A 89 -14.28 1.21 2.35
C ILE A 89 -15.40 2.23 2.10
N PRO A 90 -16.67 1.92 2.42
CA PRO A 90 -17.75 2.90 2.38
C PRO A 90 -17.49 4.06 3.35
N GLN A 91 -18.26 5.15 3.24
CA GLN A 91 -18.20 6.36 4.09
C GLN A 91 -18.27 6.12 5.63
N ARG A 92 -18.45 4.87 6.08
CA ARG A 92 -18.47 4.43 7.48
C ARG A 92 -17.10 3.95 8.00
N ASN A 93 -16.01 4.13 7.25
CA ASN A 93 -14.62 3.85 7.68
C ASN A 93 -14.36 2.39 8.11
N ARG A 94 -15.14 1.44 7.56
CA ARG A 94 -15.03 0.01 7.85
C ARG A 94 -15.33 -0.80 6.61
N PHE A 95 -14.60 -1.89 6.42
CA PHE A 95 -14.93 -2.86 5.38
C PHE A 95 -16.32 -3.49 5.61
N PRO A 96 -17.04 -3.84 4.53
CA PRO A 96 -18.23 -4.66 4.60
C PRO A 96 -18.01 -5.97 5.37
N SER A 97 -19.05 -6.44 6.07
CA SER A 97 -18.95 -7.59 6.97
C SER A 97 -18.72 -8.93 6.26
N ASP A 98 -19.14 -9.03 4.99
CA ASP A 98 -18.95 -10.20 4.11
C ASP A 98 -17.48 -10.37 3.67
N ILE A 99 -16.66 -9.33 3.75
CA ILE A 99 -15.22 -9.37 3.46
C ILE A 99 -14.35 -9.18 4.71
N LYS A 100 -14.90 -9.46 5.90
CA LYS A 100 -14.15 -9.41 7.15
C LYS A 100 -12.91 -10.34 7.04
N GLY A 101 -11.74 -9.80 7.37
CA GLY A 101 -10.46 -10.53 7.27
C GLY A 101 -9.62 -10.14 6.05
N ILE A 102 -10.16 -9.34 5.12
CA ILE A 102 -9.43 -8.90 3.93
C ILE A 102 -8.09 -8.18 4.23
N GLU A 103 -7.98 -7.53 5.38
CA GLU A 103 -6.73 -6.90 5.83
C GLU A 103 -5.66 -7.93 6.18
N ASP A 104 -6.06 -9.05 6.81
CA ASP A 104 -5.16 -10.16 7.11
C ASP A 104 -4.73 -10.88 5.82
N ASP A 105 -5.68 -11.07 4.89
CA ASP A 105 -5.37 -11.64 3.56
C ASP A 105 -4.38 -10.76 2.79
N ALA A 106 -4.55 -9.43 2.84
CA ALA A 106 -3.63 -8.48 2.23
C ALA A 106 -2.24 -8.54 2.87
N VAL A 107 -2.15 -8.59 4.20
CA VAL A 107 -0.87 -8.75 4.91
C VAL A 107 -0.19 -10.06 4.50
N MET A 108 -0.93 -11.17 4.47
CA MET A 108 -0.40 -12.47 4.07
C MET A 108 0.09 -12.48 2.62
N ALA A 109 -0.66 -11.86 1.71
CA ALA A 109 -0.27 -11.71 0.31
C ALA A 109 1.02 -10.88 0.16
N VAL A 110 1.14 -9.77 0.87
CA VAL A 110 2.34 -8.92 0.87
C VAL A 110 3.55 -9.67 1.42
N LEU A 111 3.41 -10.39 2.53
CA LEU A 111 4.49 -11.18 3.11
C LEU A 111 4.91 -12.33 2.19
N ALA A 112 3.97 -13.00 1.54
CA ALA A 112 4.28 -14.05 0.56
C ALA A 112 5.05 -13.47 -0.64
N LEU A 113 4.61 -12.33 -1.17
CA LEU A 113 5.27 -11.64 -2.28
C LEU A 113 6.69 -11.17 -1.93
N ALA A 114 6.93 -10.74 -0.69
CA ALA A 114 8.26 -10.36 -0.21
C ALA A 114 9.22 -11.54 -0.10
N LYS A 115 8.72 -12.72 0.27
CA LYS A 115 9.54 -13.95 0.44
C LYS A 115 9.77 -14.71 -0.86
N ALA A 116 8.90 -14.54 -1.86
CA ALA A 116 9.03 -15.23 -3.12
C ALA A 116 10.42 -14.99 -3.75
N PRO A 117 10.99 -15.97 -4.48
CA PRO A 117 12.22 -15.77 -5.24
C PRO A 117 12.01 -14.70 -6.32
#